data_AF-A0AAU4KA25-F1
#
_entry.id   AF-A0AAU4KA25-F1
#
_cell.length_a   1.000
_cell.length_b   1.000
_cell.length_c   1.000
_cell.angle_alpha   90.00
_cell.angle_beta   90.00
_cell.angle_gamma   90.00
#
_symmetry.space_group_name_H-M   'P 1'
#
loop_
_entity.id
_entity.type
_entity.pdbx_description
1 polymer ?
#
loop_
_entity_poly.entity_id
_entity_poly.type
_entity_poly.pdbx_seq_one_letter_code
_entity_poly.pdbx_strand_id
1 'polypeptide(L)'
;MPLKKPKSLFTAAAMALCVLAATVVWTLVFFTPASAEDDWRNLNDRNSGGCLAVPNSSTANGTGLVQRTCSDTFDQRWNWYDHEAVSARLYNMATGFCLADANSDTANGAAMIQWVCGNSDSSYWTLQAVTGGYRVINKASGKCLAPSVGGTPLGAQAVQQPCGDGSDQVWIHDSWDRLRNVQSDYCLAIPRSSPDTGTEAIQWTCTDNTNEQWLW
;
A
#
# COMPACT_ATOMS: atom_id res chain seq x y z
N MET A 1 48.69 -38.66 -60.28
CA MET A 1 49.64 -39.17 -59.27
C MET A 1 49.16 -38.72 -57.90
N PRO A 2 48.89 -39.64 -56.96
CA PRO A 2 48.35 -39.32 -55.64
C PRO A 2 49.47 -38.88 -54.68
N LEU A 3 49.11 -38.28 -53.54
CA LEU A 3 49.67 -38.51 -52.18
C LEU A 3 49.18 -37.36 -51.27
N LYS A 4 48.10 -37.51 -50.50
CA LYS A 4 47.94 -38.26 -49.22
C LYS A 4 48.70 -37.58 -48.05
N LYS A 5 47.90 -37.05 -47.12
CA LYS A 5 48.25 -36.44 -45.81
C LYS A 5 49.23 -37.31 -44.99
N PRO A 6 50.02 -36.73 -44.08
CA PRO A 6 49.69 -36.77 -42.63
C PRO A 6 50.11 -35.49 -41.88
N LYS A 7 49.38 -34.90 -40.91
CA LYS A 7 48.97 -35.32 -39.55
C LYS A 7 50.11 -35.85 -38.66
N SER A 8 50.64 -35.00 -37.78
CA SER A 8 50.66 -35.17 -36.29
C SER A 8 51.74 -34.27 -35.66
N LEU A 9 51.34 -33.39 -34.74
CA LEU A 9 51.58 -33.47 -33.28
C LEU A 9 53.05 -33.36 -32.89
N PHE A 10 53.42 -32.30 -32.16
CA PHE A 10 54.30 -32.42 -30.98
C PHE A 10 54.12 -31.20 -30.05
N THR A 11 53.90 -31.53 -28.79
CA THR A 11 53.84 -30.70 -27.59
C THR A 11 55.26 -30.25 -27.19
N ALA A 12 55.41 -29.01 -26.68
CA ALA A 12 56.10 -28.66 -25.41
C ALA A 12 56.83 -27.29 -25.41
N ALA A 13 56.48 -26.50 -24.38
CA ALA A 13 57.31 -25.63 -23.53
C ALA A 13 58.10 -24.41 -24.09
N ALA A 14 57.53 -23.23 -23.78
CA ALA A 14 58.12 -22.07 -23.07
C ALA A 14 59.33 -21.31 -23.66
N MET A 15 59.12 -20.04 -24.02
CA MET A 15 59.75 -18.87 -23.37
C MET A 15 59.05 -17.56 -23.76
N ALA A 16 59.03 -16.62 -22.82
CA ALA A 16 58.14 -15.47 -22.73
C ALA A 16 58.30 -14.40 -23.83
N LEU A 17 57.18 -13.83 -24.26
CA LEU A 17 57.14 -12.44 -24.74
C LEU A 17 55.86 -11.75 -24.24
N CYS A 18 56.07 -10.58 -23.65
CA CYS A 18 55.12 -9.74 -22.93
C CYS A 18 53.89 -9.36 -23.77
N VAL A 19 52.69 -9.76 -23.36
CA VAL A 19 51.44 -9.14 -23.81
C VAL A 19 50.75 -8.55 -22.58
N LEU A 20 50.65 -7.23 -22.57
CA LEU A 20 49.91 -6.44 -21.58
C LEU A 20 48.47 -6.96 -21.49
N ALA A 21 48.17 -7.73 -20.44
CA ALA A 21 46.79 -8.03 -20.07
C ALA A 21 46.17 -6.74 -19.52
N ALA A 22 45.30 -6.09 -20.29
CA ALA A 22 44.41 -5.07 -19.76
C ALA A 22 43.48 -5.75 -18.74
N THR A 23 43.79 -5.62 -17.47
CA THR A 23 42.91 -6.05 -16.39
C THR A 23 41.69 -5.13 -16.40
N VAL A 24 40.58 -5.63 -16.94
CA VAL A 24 39.27 -5.02 -16.68
C VAL A 24 38.97 -5.27 -15.21
N VAL A 25 39.34 -4.31 -14.37
CA VAL A 25 38.94 -4.29 -12.97
C VAL A 25 37.44 -4.00 -12.95
N TRP A 26 36.63 -5.05 -12.87
CA TRP A 26 35.21 -4.93 -12.59
C TRP A 26 35.09 -4.50 -11.12
N THR A 27 35.06 -3.20 -10.88
CA THR A 27 34.71 -2.68 -9.56
C THR A 27 33.24 -3.01 -9.35
N LEU A 28 32.97 -4.01 -8.51
CA LEU A 28 31.66 -4.19 -7.92
C LEU A 28 31.38 -2.94 -7.08
N VAL A 29 30.62 -2.01 -7.66
CA VAL A 29 30.01 -0.94 -6.88
C VAL A 29 28.90 -1.60 -6.08
N PHE A 30 29.19 -1.94 -4.83
CA PHE A 30 28.14 -2.22 -3.87
C PHE A 30 27.40 -0.91 -3.62
N PHE A 31 26.26 -0.74 -4.26
CA PHE A 31 25.29 0.24 -3.78
C PHE A 31 24.82 -0.27 -2.42
N THR A 32 25.29 0.35 -1.35
CA THR A 32 24.57 0.25 -0.08
C THR A 32 23.19 0.84 -0.35
N PRO A 33 22.09 0.10 -0.16
CA PRO A 33 20.78 0.74 -0.15
C PRO A 33 20.86 1.86 0.88
N ALA A 34 20.46 3.07 0.50
CA ALA A 34 20.33 4.16 1.45
C ALA A 34 19.36 3.67 2.51
N SER A 35 19.85 3.43 3.72
CA SER A 35 18.97 3.33 4.88
C SER A 35 18.16 4.63 4.90
N ALA A 36 16.83 4.53 4.90
CA ALA A 36 16.01 5.70 5.20
C ALA A 36 16.50 6.22 6.56
N GLU A 37 17.10 7.40 6.60
CA GLU A 37 17.48 8.01 7.87
C GLU A 37 16.19 8.33 8.62
N ASP A 38 16.10 7.96 9.90
CA ASP A 38 14.95 8.30 10.73
C ASP A 38 14.75 9.83 10.73
N ASP A 39 13.62 10.27 10.17
CA ASP A 39 13.26 11.68 10.03
C ASP A 39 12.62 12.20 11.34
N TRP A 40 13.47 12.40 12.35
CA TRP A 40 13.05 13.00 13.62
C TRP A 40 12.83 14.51 13.48
N ARG A 41 11.63 14.99 13.80
CA ARG A 41 11.25 16.42 13.75
C ARG A 41 10.43 16.82 14.98
N ASN A 42 10.31 18.12 15.21
CA ASN A 42 9.40 18.65 16.20
C ASN A 42 7.97 18.76 15.61
N LEU A 43 6.95 18.46 16.41
CA LEU A 43 5.56 18.82 16.09
C LEU A 43 5.24 20.18 16.71
N ASN A 44 5.19 21.21 15.87
CA ASN A 44 4.90 22.58 16.29
C ASN A 44 3.41 22.88 16.13
N ASP A 45 2.78 23.39 17.19
CA ASP A 45 1.45 23.96 17.09
C ASP A 45 1.52 25.24 16.25
N ARG A 46 0.66 25.35 15.24
CA ARG A 46 0.67 26.46 14.28
C ARG A 46 0.28 27.81 14.91
N ASN A 47 -0.54 27.81 15.96
CA ASN A 47 -1.08 29.03 16.55
C ASN A 47 -0.15 29.63 17.60
N SER A 48 0.51 28.78 18.37
CA SER A 48 1.33 29.16 19.52
C SER A 48 2.83 28.95 19.30
N GLY A 49 3.23 28.18 18.28
CA GLY A 49 4.62 27.88 17.95
C GLY A 49 5.32 26.91 18.91
N GLY A 50 4.65 26.48 19.99
CA GLY A 50 5.19 25.52 20.94
C GLY A 50 5.18 24.09 20.42
N CYS A 51 6.08 23.26 20.92
CA CYS A 51 6.28 21.89 20.49
C CYS A 51 5.59 20.87 21.42
N LEU A 52 5.04 19.82 20.82
CA LEU A 52 4.54 18.65 21.56
C LEU A 52 5.70 17.89 22.21
N ALA A 53 5.58 17.62 23.51
CA ALA A 53 6.64 17.05 24.33
C ALA A 53 6.12 15.96 25.28
N VAL A 54 6.95 14.94 25.52
CA VAL A 54 6.77 14.00 26.63
C VAL A 54 7.30 14.66 27.90
N PRO A 55 6.47 14.96 28.91
CA PRO A 55 6.93 15.66 30.09
C PRO A 55 8.00 14.86 30.83
N ASN A 56 9.13 15.52 31.13
CA ASN A 56 10.28 14.94 31.82
C ASN A 56 10.86 13.67 31.16
N SER A 57 10.68 13.51 29.84
CA SER A 57 11.10 12.30 29.10
C SER A 57 10.52 10.99 29.68
N SER A 58 9.33 11.06 30.28
CA SER A 58 8.69 9.92 30.93
C SER A 58 8.48 8.75 29.98
N THR A 59 8.77 7.54 30.46
CA THR A 59 8.48 6.27 29.77
C THR A 59 7.27 5.54 30.39
N ALA A 60 6.56 6.17 31.32
CA ALA A 60 5.43 5.56 31.99
C ALA A 60 4.17 5.53 31.10
N ASN A 61 3.46 4.40 31.12
CA ASN A 61 2.19 4.25 30.41
C ASN A 61 1.16 5.28 30.89
N GLY A 62 0.42 5.85 29.94
CA GLY A 62 -0.61 6.86 30.22
C GLY A 62 -0.06 8.25 30.53
N THR A 63 1.24 8.51 30.32
CA THR A 63 1.78 9.87 30.39
C THR A 63 1.07 10.77 29.38
N GLY A 64 0.40 11.82 29.86
CA GLY A 64 -0.17 12.85 29.01
C GLY A 64 0.93 13.71 28.37
N LEU A 65 0.81 13.96 27.06
CA LEU A 65 1.72 14.86 26.36
C LEU A 65 1.40 16.31 26.70
N VAL A 66 2.43 17.15 26.68
CA VAL A 66 2.33 18.57 26.99
C VAL A 66 2.85 19.40 25.84
N GLN A 67 2.45 20.66 25.79
CA GLN A 67 3.05 21.62 24.87
C GLN A 67 4.04 22.50 25.61
N ARG A 68 5.24 22.68 25.06
CA ARG A 68 6.32 23.47 25.69
C ARG A 68 7.07 24.29 24.64
N THR A 69 7.91 25.22 25.10
CA THR A 69 8.88 25.89 24.22
C THR A 69 9.72 24.84 23.50
N CYS A 70 9.86 25.01 22.19
CA CYS A 70 10.62 24.09 21.35
C CYS A 70 12.09 24.02 21.75
N SER A 71 12.63 22.81 21.81
CA SER A 71 14.03 22.48 22.04
C SER A 71 14.43 21.27 21.20
N ASP A 72 15.73 21.05 21.03
CA ASP A 72 16.27 19.90 20.28
C ASP A 72 16.37 18.61 21.11
N THR A 73 15.70 18.57 22.26
CA THR A 73 15.71 17.44 23.19
C THR A 73 14.85 16.30 22.65
N PHE A 74 15.27 15.07 22.93
CA PHE A 74 14.63 13.86 22.36
C PHE A 74 13.17 13.69 22.78
N ASP A 75 12.76 14.27 23.91
CA ASP A 75 11.37 14.26 24.38
C ASP A 75 10.43 15.15 23.57
N GLN A 76 10.94 15.95 22.63
CA GLN A 76 10.17 16.74 21.67
C GLN A 76 10.36 16.30 20.22
N ARG A 77 11.15 15.24 20.01
CA ARG A 77 11.47 14.69 18.70
C ARG A 77 10.52 13.55 18.42
N TRP A 78 9.81 13.65 17.32
CA TRP A 78 8.88 12.66 16.83
C TRP A 78 9.37 12.18 15.49
N ASN A 79 9.46 10.87 15.32
CA ASN A 79 9.68 10.26 14.02
C ASN A 79 8.33 9.87 13.46
N TRP A 80 8.05 10.31 12.24
CA TRP A 80 6.98 9.73 11.47
C TRP A 80 7.56 8.51 10.79
N TYR A 81 7.25 7.32 11.32
CA TYR A 81 7.33 6.16 10.46
C TYR A 81 6.23 6.36 9.42
N ASP A 82 6.62 6.66 8.18
CA ASP A 82 5.82 6.25 7.03
C ASP A 82 5.68 4.75 7.20
N HIS A 83 4.62 4.34 7.89
CA HIS A 83 4.31 2.94 7.97
C HIS A 83 4.20 2.48 6.52
N GLU A 84 5.01 1.48 6.13
CA GLU A 84 4.75 0.71 4.92
C GLU A 84 3.25 0.54 4.81
N ALA A 85 2.68 0.90 3.65
CA ALA A 85 1.26 1.16 3.50
C ALA A 85 0.44 0.10 4.25
N VAL A 86 -0.04 0.47 5.44
CA VAL A 86 -0.53 -0.51 6.43
C VAL A 86 -1.75 -1.14 5.82
N SER A 87 -1.69 -2.46 5.61
CA SER A 87 -2.90 -3.16 5.28
C SER A 87 -3.76 -3.22 6.54
N ALA A 88 -4.95 -2.64 6.48
CA ALA A 88 -5.94 -2.66 7.55
C ALA A 88 -7.21 -3.37 7.08
N ARG A 89 -8.12 -3.65 8.01
CA ARG A 89 -9.46 -4.13 7.66
C ARG A 89 -10.36 -2.92 7.45
N LEU A 90 -11.27 -2.99 6.49
CA LEU A 90 -12.29 -1.97 6.28
C LEU A 90 -13.60 -2.46 6.91
N TYR A 91 -13.98 -1.87 8.03
CA TYR A 91 -15.16 -2.25 8.82
C TYR A 91 -16.38 -1.43 8.42
N ASN A 92 -17.44 -2.09 7.98
CA ASN A 92 -18.70 -1.41 7.73
C ASN A 92 -19.37 -1.02 9.05
N MET A 93 -19.66 0.26 9.27
CA MET A 93 -20.21 0.73 10.54
C MET A 93 -21.63 0.25 10.83
N ALA A 94 -22.43 -0.07 9.80
CA ALA A 94 -23.79 -0.59 10.01
C ALA A 94 -23.79 -2.06 10.47
N THR A 95 -22.88 -2.89 9.96
CA THR A 95 -22.93 -4.35 10.13
C THR A 95 -21.84 -4.90 11.04
N GLY A 96 -20.75 -4.16 11.23
CA GLY A 96 -19.56 -4.63 11.96
C GLY A 96 -18.73 -5.67 11.19
N PHE A 97 -19.09 -5.96 9.94
CA PHE A 97 -18.36 -6.86 9.06
C PHE A 97 -17.30 -6.14 8.23
N CYS A 98 -16.37 -6.90 7.71
CA CYS A 98 -15.25 -6.39 6.95
C CYS A 98 -15.46 -6.56 5.45
N LEU A 99 -14.98 -5.60 4.66
CA LEU A 99 -14.84 -5.79 3.22
C LEU A 99 -13.85 -6.92 2.95
N ALA A 100 -14.23 -7.86 2.10
CA ALA A 100 -13.41 -9.01 1.75
C ALA A 100 -13.66 -9.48 0.32
N ASP A 101 -12.68 -10.19 -0.23
CA ASP A 101 -12.85 -10.90 -1.49
C ASP A 101 -13.70 -12.14 -1.28
N ALA A 102 -14.73 -12.34 -2.12
CA ALA A 102 -15.57 -13.52 -2.04
C ALA A 102 -14.72 -14.80 -2.22
N ASN A 103 -14.73 -15.69 -1.22
CA ASN A 103 -13.98 -16.96 -1.23
C ASN A 103 -12.47 -16.82 -1.46
N SER A 104 -11.87 -15.64 -1.20
CA SER A 104 -10.48 -15.35 -1.58
C SER A 104 -10.20 -15.55 -3.09
N ASP A 105 -11.23 -15.37 -3.92
CA ASP A 105 -11.10 -15.38 -5.36
C ASP A 105 -10.26 -14.18 -5.79
N THR A 106 -9.11 -14.44 -6.42
CA THR A 106 -8.20 -13.40 -6.90
C THR A 106 -8.39 -13.12 -8.39
N ALA A 107 -9.48 -13.59 -9.02
CA ALA A 107 -9.78 -13.32 -10.42
C ALA A 107 -10.08 -11.83 -10.70
N ASN A 108 -9.87 -11.40 -11.94
CA ASN A 108 -10.31 -10.08 -12.38
C ASN A 108 -11.83 -10.02 -12.37
N GLY A 109 -12.40 -8.97 -11.76
CA GLY A 109 -13.84 -8.81 -11.65
C GLY A 109 -14.49 -9.62 -10.54
N ALA A 110 -13.70 -10.29 -9.69
CA ALA A 110 -14.24 -10.98 -8.53
C ALA A 110 -14.93 -9.98 -7.59
N ALA A 111 -16.09 -10.38 -7.09
CA ALA A 111 -16.98 -9.61 -6.23
C ALA A 111 -16.35 -9.29 -4.88
N MET A 112 -16.50 -8.03 -4.45
CA MET A 112 -16.26 -7.65 -3.06
C MET A 112 -17.53 -7.84 -2.25
N ILE A 113 -17.38 -8.47 -1.09
CA ILE A 113 -18.48 -8.78 -0.18
C ILE A 113 -18.16 -8.24 1.21
N GLN A 114 -19.18 -8.11 2.05
CA GLN A 114 -18.95 -8.10 3.49
C GLN A 114 -18.81 -9.54 4.02
N TRP A 115 -17.90 -9.74 4.95
CA TRP A 115 -17.73 -11.01 5.63
C TRP A 115 -17.30 -10.82 7.08
N VAL A 116 -17.42 -11.88 7.89
CA VAL A 116 -16.86 -11.89 9.24
C VAL A 116 -15.38 -11.51 9.16
N CYS A 117 -14.99 -10.51 9.94
CA CYS A 117 -13.64 -10.00 9.98
C CYS A 117 -12.64 -11.09 10.38
N GLY A 118 -11.89 -11.59 9.40
CA GLY A 118 -10.89 -12.63 9.58
C GLY A 118 -9.46 -12.08 9.69
N ASN A 119 -8.50 -13.00 9.74
CA ASN A 119 -7.07 -12.73 9.63
C ASN A 119 -6.48 -13.14 8.27
N SER A 120 -7.34 -13.50 7.31
CA SER A 120 -6.93 -13.81 5.93
C SER A 120 -6.55 -12.53 5.22
N ASP A 121 -5.49 -12.56 4.40
CA ASP A 121 -5.06 -11.42 3.59
C ASP A 121 -6.16 -10.91 2.65
N SER A 122 -7.15 -11.74 2.30
CA SER A 122 -8.33 -11.36 1.51
C SER A 122 -9.30 -10.40 2.21
N SER A 123 -9.08 -10.12 3.50
CA SER A 123 -9.82 -9.10 4.27
C SER A 123 -8.94 -7.89 4.63
N TYR A 124 -7.71 -7.82 4.13
CA TYR A 124 -6.78 -6.73 4.40
C TYR A 124 -6.59 -5.86 3.16
N TRP A 125 -6.57 -4.55 3.40
CA TRP A 125 -6.60 -3.53 2.38
C TRP A 125 -5.56 -2.46 2.66
N THR A 126 -4.73 -2.18 1.66
CA THR A 126 -3.77 -1.09 1.69
C THR A 126 -4.37 0.13 1.01
N LEU A 127 -4.40 1.28 1.69
CA LEU A 127 -4.77 2.55 1.08
C LEU A 127 -3.52 3.25 0.57
N GLN A 128 -3.22 3.07 -0.71
CA GLN A 128 -2.09 3.72 -1.37
C GLN A 128 -2.51 5.10 -1.86
N ALA A 129 -1.90 6.15 -1.31
CA ALA A 129 -2.13 7.52 -1.75
C ALA A 129 -1.73 7.70 -3.23
N VAL A 130 -2.61 8.32 -4.00
CA VAL A 130 -2.41 8.73 -5.40
C VAL A 130 -2.97 10.13 -5.61
N THR A 131 -2.72 10.74 -6.76
CA THR A 131 -3.35 12.04 -7.08
C THR A 131 -4.87 11.93 -7.01
N GLY A 132 -5.49 12.74 -6.15
CA GLY A 132 -6.94 12.84 -6.00
C GLY A 132 -7.58 11.89 -4.96
N GLY A 133 -6.84 10.96 -4.37
CA GLY A 133 -7.38 10.05 -3.35
C GLY A 133 -6.49 8.84 -3.10
N TYR A 134 -7.10 7.67 -2.98
CA TYR A 134 -6.43 6.41 -2.68
C TYR A 134 -6.79 5.33 -3.69
N ARG A 135 -5.81 4.49 -4.03
CA ARG A 135 -6.07 3.14 -4.50
C ARG A 135 -6.27 2.25 -3.28
N VAL A 136 -7.39 1.55 -3.22
CA VAL A 136 -7.71 0.59 -2.15
C VAL A 136 -7.31 -0.80 -2.66
N ILE A 137 -6.18 -1.31 -2.19
CA ILE A 137 -5.50 -2.48 -2.76
C ILE A 137 -5.69 -3.67 -1.83
N ASN A 138 -6.26 -4.75 -2.35
CA ASN A 138 -6.39 -5.99 -1.58
C ASN A 138 -5.01 -6.62 -1.35
N LYS A 139 -4.74 -7.05 -0.12
CA LYS A 139 -3.44 -7.62 0.26
C LYS A 139 -3.21 -9.01 -0.34
N ALA A 140 -4.24 -9.85 -0.48
CA ALA A 140 -4.10 -11.19 -1.06
C ALA A 140 -3.84 -11.16 -2.57
N SER A 141 -4.54 -10.30 -3.31
CA SER A 141 -4.45 -10.28 -4.78
C SER A 141 -3.54 -9.19 -5.36
N GLY A 142 -3.24 -8.14 -4.58
CA GLY A 142 -2.54 -6.95 -5.08
C GLY A 142 -3.38 -6.12 -6.06
N LYS A 143 -4.71 -6.36 -6.13
CA LYS A 143 -5.63 -5.70 -7.06
C LYS A 143 -6.38 -4.57 -6.39
N CYS A 144 -6.80 -3.61 -7.20
CA CYS A 144 -7.50 -2.41 -6.78
C CYS A 144 -9.01 -2.65 -6.73
N LEU A 145 -9.65 -2.09 -5.69
CA LEU A 145 -11.09 -1.94 -5.61
C LEU A 145 -11.58 -1.03 -6.74
N ALA A 146 -12.55 -1.52 -7.50
CA ALA A 146 -13.10 -0.83 -8.66
C ALA A 146 -14.61 -1.14 -8.79
N PRO A 147 -15.40 -0.29 -9.47
CA PRO A 147 -16.71 -0.71 -9.99
C PRO A 147 -16.57 -1.83 -11.03
N SER A 148 -17.57 -2.72 -11.11
CA SER A 148 -17.59 -3.84 -12.07
C SER A 148 -17.66 -3.42 -13.52
N VAL A 149 -18.14 -2.20 -13.79
CA VAL A 149 -18.22 -1.61 -15.12
C VAL A 149 -17.60 -0.21 -15.09
N GLY A 150 -16.66 0.07 -16.00
CA GLY A 150 -15.97 1.36 -16.09
C GLY A 150 -16.88 2.57 -16.44
N GLY A 151 -18.18 2.35 -16.63
CA GLY A 151 -19.22 3.37 -16.83
C GLY A 151 -20.08 3.70 -15.59
N THR A 152 -19.73 3.15 -14.44
CA THR A 152 -20.20 3.53 -13.09
C THR A 152 -21.71 3.86 -12.91
N PRO A 153 -22.64 3.01 -13.35
CA PRO A 153 -24.06 3.18 -13.02
C PRO A 153 -24.29 3.05 -11.51
N LEU A 154 -25.30 3.74 -11.00
CA LEU A 154 -25.75 3.59 -9.62
C LEU A 154 -26.12 2.12 -9.36
N GLY A 155 -25.64 1.56 -8.26
CA GLY A 155 -25.81 0.15 -7.92
C GLY A 155 -24.82 -0.79 -8.59
N ALA A 156 -23.81 -0.28 -9.31
CA ALA A 156 -22.72 -1.11 -9.82
C ALA A 156 -22.03 -1.84 -8.66
N GLN A 157 -21.74 -3.12 -8.88
CA GLN A 157 -21.01 -3.93 -7.92
C GLN A 157 -19.57 -3.44 -7.74
N ALA A 158 -19.06 -3.51 -6.52
CA ALA A 158 -17.64 -3.35 -6.24
C ALA A 158 -16.90 -4.68 -6.48
N VAL A 159 -15.80 -4.61 -7.20
CA VAL A 159 -14.98 -5.76 -7.61
C VAL A 159 -13.50 -5.44 -7.42
N GLN A 160 -12.65 -6.44 -7.60
CA GLN A 160 -11.21 -6.24 -7.73
C GLN A 160 -10.77 -6.29 -9.20
N GLN A 161 -9.88 -5.39 -9.59
CA GLN A 161 -9.28 -5.33 -10.93
C GLN A 161 -7.79 -5.02 -10.86
N PRO A 162 -6.98 -5.38 -11.88
CA PRO A 162 -5.62 -4.89 -11.99
C PRO A 162 -5.59 -3.37 -11.83
N CYS A 163 -4.67 -2.90 -10.99
CA CYS A 163 -4.52 -1.48 -10.72
C CYS A 163 -4.08 -0.74 -11.99
N GLY A 164 -4.78 0.33 -12.33
CA GLY A 164 -4.47 1.26 -13.41
C GLY A 164 -4.62 2.71 -12.94
N ASP A 165 -4.42 3.65 -13.85
CA ASP A 165 -4.43 5.10 -13.58
C ASP A 165 -5.81 5.76 -13.78
N GLY A 166 -6.86 4.96 -14.03
CA GLY A 166 -8.22 5.44 -14.22
C GLY A 166 -8.84 5.98 -12.92
N SER A 167 -9.61 7.07 -13.04
CA SER A 167 -10.31 7.70 -11.91
C SER A 167 -11.38 6.79 -11.28
N ASP A 168 -11.87 5.81 -12.01
CA ASP A 168 -12.80 4.78 -11.52
C ASP A 168 -12.17 3.85 -10.47
N GLN A 169 -10.83 3.82 -10.35
CA GLN A 169 -10.11 3.06 -9.33
C GLN A 169 -9.54 3.93 -8.21
N VAL A 170 -9.90 5.23 -8.18
CA VAL A 170 -9.47 6.16 -7.13
C VAL A 170 -10.65 6.46 -6.22
N TRP A 171 -10.40 6.37 -4.92
CA TRP A 171 -11.39 6.57 -3.86
C TRP A 171 -10.95 7.67 -2.91
N ILE A 172 -11.84 8.62 -2.66
CA ILE A 172 -11.68 9.62 -1.61
C ILE A 172 -12.21 9.01 -0.32
N HIS A 173 -11.34 8.87 0.68
CA HIS A 173 -11.76 8.66 2.07
C HIS A 173 -12.10 10.03 2.66
N ASP A 174 -13.39 10.32 2.84
CA ASP A 174 -13.83 11.63 3.32
C ASP A 174 -13.98 11.69 4.84
N SER A 175 -14.30 12.87 5.38
CA SER A 175 -14.40 13.10 6.84
C SER A 175 -15.58 12.39 7.53
N TRP A 176 -16.38 11.64 6.78
CA TRP A 176 -17.49 10.82 7.27
C TRP A 176 -17.16 9.32 7.17
N ASP A 177 -15.89 8.99 6.98
CA ASP A 177 -15.38 7.62 6.80
C ASP A 177 -15.98 6.89 5.59
N ARG A 178 -16.42 7.64 4.57
CA ARG A 178 -16.94 7.03 3.33
C ARG A 178 -15.85 6.94 2.29
N LEU A 179 -15.88 5.85 1.51
CA LEU A 179 -15.06 5.70 0.30
C LEU A 179 -15.89 6.14 -0.92
N ARG A 180 -15.69 7.39 -1.37
CA ARG A 180 -16.35 7.95 -2.56
C ARG A 180 -15.47 7.77 -3.79
N ASN A 181 -16.01 7.16 -4.84
CA ASN A 181 -15.30 6.98 -6.10
C ASN A 181 -15.11 8.33 -6.82
N VAL A 182 -13.90 8.59 -7.33
CA VAL A 182 -13.57 9.87 -7.98
C VAL A 182 -14.27 10.06 -9.32
N GLN A 183 -14.56 8.98 -10.05
CA GLN A 183 -15.21 9.09 -11.36
C GLN A 183 -16.73 9.22 -11.26
N SER A 184 -17.36 8.49 -10.34
CA SER A 184 -18.82 8.38 -10.26
C SER A 184 -19.46 9.24 -9.19
N ASP A 185 -18.68 9.77 -8.25
CA ASP A 185 -19.13 10.42 -7.01
C ASP A 185 -20.02 9.54 -6.11
N TYR A 186 -20.11 8.24 -6.36
CA TYR A 186 -20.83 7.28 -5.51
C TYR A 186 -19.95 6.67 -4.43
N CYS A 187 -20.57 6.33 -3.30
CA CYS A 187 -19.93 5.75 -2.14
C CYS A 187 -20.01 4.22 -2.17
N LEU A 188 -18.96 3.56 -1.68
CA LEU A 188 -18.99 2.13 -1.41
C LEU A 188 -20.00 1.84 -0.30
N ALA A 189 -20.96 0.95 -0.56
CA ALA A 189 -22.07 0.68 0.34
C ALA A 189 -22.36 -0.81 0.45
N ILE A 190 -22.82 -1.23 1.62
CA ILE A 190 -23.57 -2.48 1.76
C ILE A 190 -25.05 -2.20 1.47
N PRO A 191 -25.66 -2.82 0.44
CA PRO A 191 -27.01 -2.51 0.03
C PRO A 191 -28.00 -2.76 1.17
N ARG A 192 -28.84 -1.75 1.45
CA ARG A 192 -29.92 -1.80 2.45
C ARG A 192 -29.46 -2.18 3.86
N SER A 193 -28.19 -1.95 4.20
CA SER A 193 -27.61 -2.35 5.49
C SER A 193 -27.83 -3.83 5.80
N SER A 194 -27.79 -4.69 4.77
CA SER A 194 -27.99 -6.13 4.91
C SER A 194 -27.14 -6.70 6.06
N PRO A 195 -27.71 -7.48 7.00
CA PRO A 195 -26.95 -8.11 8.06
C PRO A 195 -26.28 -9.40 7.62
N ASP A 196 -26.41 -9.79 6.35
CA ASP A 196 -25.94 -11.09 5.87
C ASP A 196 -24.50 -11.03 5.35
N THR A 197 -23.67 -11.95 5.84
CA THR A 197 -22.34 -12.21 5.27
C THR A 197 -22.48 -12.69 3.82
N GLY A 198 -21.56 -12.28 2.94
CA GLY A 198 -21.62 -12.60 1.52
C GLY A 198 -22.45 -11.61 0.72
N THR A 199 -23.08 -10.62 1.36
CA THR A 199 -23.69 -9.51 0.64
C THR A 199 -22.62 -8.74 -0.12
N GLU A 200 -22.83 -8.56 -1.41
CA GLU A 200 -21.95 -7.82 -2.30
C GLU A 200 -21.98 -6.32 -1.96
N ALA A 201 -20.80 -5.70 -1.91
CA ALA A 201 -20.69 -4.27 -1.81
C ALA A 201 -20.97 -3.63 -3.19
N ILE A 202 -21.61 -2.47 -3.18
CA ILE A 202 -22.02 -1.74 -4.38
C ILE A 202 -21.59 -0.28 -4.30
N GLN A 203 -21.70 0.43 -5.42
CA GLN A 203 -21.70 1.89 -5.43
C GLN A 203 -23.11 2.42 -5.25
N TRP A 204 -23.28 3.38 -4.34
CA TRP A 204 -24.56 4.03 -4.08
C TRP A 204 -24.42 5.53 -3.89
N THR A 205 -25.52 6.26 -4.01
CA THR A 205 -25.56 7.69 -3.72
C THR A 205 -25.04 7.92 -2.32
N CYS A 206 -24.01 8.76 -2.18
CA CYS A 206 -23.44 9.10 -0.89
C CYS A 206 -24.47 9.80 0.01
N THR A 207 -24.75 9.23 1.17
CA THR A 207 -25.63 9.73 2.22
C THR A 207 -24.89 9.75 3.57
N ASP A 208 -25.59 10.01 4.67
CA ASP A 208 -25.07 9.92 6.05
C ASP A 208 -25.33 8.55 6.69
N ASN A 209 -25.83 7.57 5.92
CA ASN A 209 -26.10 6.24 6.45
C ASN A 209 -24.80 5.47 6.76
N THR A 210 -24.83 4.73 7.86
CA THR A 210 -23.66 3.97 8.36
C THR A 210 -23.28 2.77 7.49
N ASN A 211 -24.14 2.33 6.56
CA ASN A 211 -23.81 1.24 5.63
C ASN A 211 -22.84 1.69 4.51
N GLU A 212 -22.53 2.98 4.44
CA GLU A 212 -21.59 3.59 3.50
C GLU A 212 -20.28 4.00 4.18
N GLN A 213 -20.18 3.82 5.50
CA GLN A 213 -19.03 4.23 6.32
C GLN A 213 -18.15 3.02 6.62
N TRP A 214 -16.85 3.18 6.40
CA TRP A 214 -15.82 2.15 6.43
C TRP A 214 -14.64 2.60 7.28
N LEU A 215 -14.55 2.09 8.51
CA LEU A 215 -13.45 2.39 9.42
C LEU A 215 -12.22 1.53 9.09
N TRP A 216 -11.02 2.10 9.22
CA TRP A 216 -9.74 1.38 9.11
C TRP A 216 -9.00 1.37 10.44
#